data_AF-A0A952I604-F1
#
_entry.id   AF-A0A952I604-F1
#
_cell.length_a   1.000
_cell.length_b   1.000
_cell.length_c   1.000
_cell.angle_alpha   90.00
_cell.angle_beta   90.00
_cell.angle_gamma   90.00
#
_symmetry.space_group_name_H-M   'P 1'
#
loop_
_entity.id
_entity.type
_entity.pdbx_description
1 polymer ?
#
loop_
_entity_poly.entity_id
_entity_poly.type
_entity_poly.pdbx_seq_one_letter_code
_entity_poly.pdbx_strand_id
1 'polypeptide(L)'
;MNTSVAANAYRSVKRAGISEGSTPHSLIAQLYQGAIDAISALIDNTSHDSQLVQHHTNKGIAIINELQAALHEPATDEIAGNLFALYAFIVEQLQLFRKNDSSADLSVCKDILLDLQDAWSSIGPNGI
;
A
#
# COMPACT_ATOMS: atom_id res chain seq x y z
N MET A 1 13.79 18.62 6.45
CA MET A 1 13.80 17.33 7.15
C MET A 1 13.70 16.24 6.09
N ASN A 2 14.82 15.56 5.82
CA ASN A 2 15.03 14.30 5.08
C ASN A 2 14.05 13.88 3.96
N THR A 3 13.82 14.73 2.95
CA THR A 3 13.03 14.38 1.75
C THR A 3 13.67 13.26 0.90
N SER A 4 14.98 13.02 1.01
CA SER A 4 15.71 12.03 0.20
C SER A 4 15.56 10.57 0.67
N VAL A 5 15.19 10.32 1.93
CA VAL A 5 15.32 8.97 2.51
C VAL A 5 14.10 8.10 2.19
N ALA A 6 12.90 8.67 2.17
CA ALA A 6 11.69 7.94 1.77
C ALA A 6 11.64 7.68 0.26
N ALA A 7 12.24 8.55 -0.57
CA ALA A 7 12.46 8.26 -2.00
C ALA A 7 13.42 7.07 -2.19
N ASN A 8 14.47 6.97 -1.37
CA ASN A 8 15.42 5.85 -1.42
C ASN A 8 14.81 4.51 -0.98
N ALA A 9 13.78 4.52 -0.13
CA ALA A 9 13.13 3.30 0.34
C ALA A 9 12.43 2.51 -0.77
N TYR A 10 12.08 3.14 -1.90
CA TYR A 10 11.49 2.48 -3.06
C TYR A 10 12.44 2.49 -4.25
N ARG A 11 12.65 1.32 -4.85
CA ARG A 11 13.23 1.24 -6.19
C ARG A 11 12.14 1.55 -7.21
N SER A 12 12.44 2.41 -8.18
CA SER A 12 11.54 2.63 -9.32
C SER A 12 11.20 1.28 -10.00
N VAL A 13 9.94 0.87 -9.94
CA VAL A 13 9.45 -0.33 -10.62
C VAL A 13 9.30 -0.01 -12.11
N LYS A 14 10.40 -0.10 -12.87
CA LYS A 14 10.35 -0.18 -14.34
C LYS A 14 10.03 -1.62 -14.74
N ARG A 15 8.79 -2.08 -14.59
CA ARG A 15 8.35 -3.31 -15.25
C ARG A 15 6.99 -3.10 -15.92
N ALA A 16 7.05 -3.18 -17.25
CA ALA A 16 5.98 -3.15 -18.25
C ALA A 16 5.19 -1.83 -18.40
N GLY A 17 5.48 -1.12 -19.50
CA GLY A 17 4.52 -0.20 -20.12
C GLY A 17 4.21 1.06 -19.33
N ILE A 18 5.23 1.89 -19.09
CA ILE A 18 5.01 3.29 -18.71
C ILE A 18 4.20 3.91 -19.85
N SER A 19 2.88 4.02 -19.66
CA SER A 19 2.03 4.86 -20.48
C SER A 19 2.64 6.26 -20.47
N GLU A 20 2.62 6.93 -21.62
CA GLU A 20 3.10 8.30 -21.75
C GLU A 20 2.43 9.18 -20.68
N GLY A 21 3.17 9.53 -19.62
CA GLY A 21 2.73 10.50 -18.60
C GLY A 21 2.90 10.16 -17.11
N SER A 22 3.08 8.89 -16.71
CA SER A 22 3.18 8.56 -15.26
C SER A 22 4.63 8.43 -14.77
N THR A 23 5.01 9.25 -13.78
CA THR A 23 6.31 9.14 -13.09
C THR A 23 6.27 8.03 -12.03
N PRO A 24 7.42 7.43 -11.64
CA PRO A 24 7.47 6.47 -10.53
C PRO A 24 6.82 7.00 -9.25
N HIS A 25 6.96 8.31 -8.98
CA HIS A 25 6.34 8.97 -7.84
C HIS A 25 4.80 8.93 -7.91
N SER A 26 4.22 9.25 -9.08
CA SER A 26 2.78 9.18 -9.31
C SER A 26 2.26 7.73 -9.27
N LEU A 27 3.03 6.75 -9.75
CA LEU A 27 2.63 5.34 -9.71
C LEU A 27 2.48 4.83 -8.26
N ILE A 28 3.43 5.13 -7.38
CA ILE A 28 3.33 4.77 -5.96
C ILE A 28 2.12 5.46 -5.29
N ALA A 29 1.88 6.74 -5.60
CA ALA A 29 0.70 7.45 -5.09
C ALA A 29 -0.63 6.81 -5.54
N GLN A 30 -0.70 6.35 -6.80
CA GLN A 30 -1.86 5.63 -7.33
C GLN A 30 -2.04 4.25 -6.68
N LEU A 31 -0.95 3.53 -6.37
CA LEU A 31 -1.02 2.27 -5.63
C LEU A 31 -1.58 2.50 -4.21
N TYR A 32 -1.10 3.53 -3.49
CA TYR A 32 -1.69 3.88 -2.19
C TYR A 32 -3.18 4.15 -2.29
N GLN A 33 -3.60 4.98 -3.23
CA GLN A 33 -5.03 5.27 -3.43
C GLN A 33 -5.83 4.00 -3.72
N GLY A 34 -5.33 3.14 -4.61
CA GLY A 34 -5.99 1.89 -4.96
C GLY A 34 -6.13 0.91 -3.79
N ALA A 35 -5.16 0.88 -2.86
CA ALA A 35 -5.25 0.09 -1.63
C ALA A 35 -6.28 0.67 -0.65
N ILE A 36 -6.28 2.00 -0.46
CA ILE A 36 -7.24 2.71 0.40
C ILE A 36 -8.67 2.51 -0.11
N ASP A 37 -8.89 2.59 -1.41
CA ASP A 37 -10.20 2.37 -2.04
C ASP A 37 -10.67 0.92 -1.83
N ALA A 38 -9.76 -0.05 -1.96
CA ALA A 38 -10.08 -1.46 -1.75
C ALA A 38 -10.48 -1.73 -0.29
N ILE A 39 -9.74 -1.18 0.68
CA ILE A 39 -10.05 -1.32 2.11
C ILE A 39 -11.34 -0.58 2.47
N SER A 40 -11.55 0.63 1.94
CA SER A 40 -12.78 1.40 2.19
C SER A 40 -14.02 0.64 1.70
N ALA A 41 -13.95 0.03 0.51
CA ALA A 41 -15.04 -0.81 0.00
C ALA A 41 -15.33 -2.03 0.89
N LEU A 42 -14.33 -2.59 1.58
CA LEU A 42 -14.53 -3.67 2.56
C LEU A 42 -15.18 -3.16 3.85
N ILE A 43 -14.77 -1.99 4.34
CA ILE A 43 -15.34 -1.34 5.53
C ILE A 43 -16.80 -0.97 5.28
N ASP A 44 -17.11 -0.42 4.11
CA ASP A 44 -18.45 0.03 3.73
C ASP A 44 -19.38 -1.14 3.33
N ASN A 45 -18.86 -2.38 3.23
CA ASN A 45 -19.62 -3.56 2.87
C ASN A 45 -20.52 -4.06 4.03
N THR A 46 -21.60 -3.33 4.31
CA THR A 46 -22.55 -3.68 5.38
C THR A 46 -23.37 -4.94 5.09
N SER A 47 -23.45 -5.38 3.83
CA SER A 47 -24.19 -6.58 3.43
C SER A 47 -23.39 -7.87 3.56
N HIS A 48 -22.09 -7.79 3.89
CA HIS A 48 -21.17 -8.93 3.92
C HIS A 48 -21.22 -9.78 2.63
N ASP A 49 -21.37 -9.14 1.48
CA ASP A 49 -21.35 -9.83 0.18
C ASP A 49 -19.98 -10.51 -0.02
N SER A 50 -19.99 -11.84 -0.12
CA SER A 50 -18.78 -12.65 -0.18
C SER A 50 -17.97 -12.44 -1.46
N GLN A 51 -18.62 -12.09 -2.57
CA GLN A 51 -17.93 -11.80 -3.83
C GLN A 51 -17.23 -10.45 -3.76
N LEU A 52 -17.88 -9.43 -3.17
CA LEU A 52 -17.25 -8.14 -2.91
C LEU A 52 -16.07 -8.27 -1.94
N VAL A 53 -16.25 -9.02 -0.84
CA VAL A 53 -15.16 -9.29 0.11
C VAL A 53 -13.98 -9.94 -0.60
N GLN A 54 -14.23 -10.99 -1.40
CA GLN A 54 -13.16 -11.68 -2.12
C GLN A 54 -12.46 -10.77 -3.12
N HIS A 55 -13.22 -10.01 -3.91
CA HIS A 55 -12.69 -9.11 -4.93
C HIS A 55 -11.79 -8.03 -4.31
N HIS A 56 -12.31 -7.27 -3.36
CA HIS A 56 -11.59 -6.15 -2.77
C HIS A 56 -10.43 -6.60 -1.89
N THR A 57 -10.56 -7.74 -1.19
CA THR A 57 -9.43 -8.31 -0.44
C THR A 57 -8.29 -8.73 -1.37
N ASN A 58 -8.59 -9.44 -2.46
CA ASN A 58 -7.57 -9.87 -3.41
C ASN A 58 -6.89 -8.67 -4.09
N LYS A 59 -7.67 -7.64 -4.45
CA LYS A 59 -7.16 -6.39 -5.00
C LYS A 59 -6.24 -5.68 -4.01
N GLY A 60 -6.67 -5.52 -2.76
CA GLY A 60 -5.87 -4.90 -1.70
C GLY A 60 -4.55 -5.63 -1.48
N ILE A 61 -4.58 -6.96 -1.30
CA ILE A 61 -3.37 -7.77 -1.12
C ILE A 61 -2.42 -7.65 -2.32
N ALA A 62 -2.94 -7.69 -3.55
CA ALA A 62 -2.10 -7.53 -4.74
C ALA A 62 -1.37 -6.18 -4.74
N ILE A 63 -2.07 -5.08 -4.48
CA ILE A 63 -1.49 -3.74 -4.43
C ILE A 63 -0.44 -3.61 -3.32
N ILE A 64 -0.75 -4.10 -2.11
CA ILE A 64 0.20 -4.05 -0.99
C ILE A 64 1.44 -4.88 -1.27
N ASN A 65 1.30 -6.05 -1.90
CA ASN A 65 2.44 -6.87 -2.32
C ASN A 65 3.29 -6.16 -3.39
N GLU A 66 2.69 -5.44 -4.32
CA GLU A 66 3.42 -4.64 -5.31
C GLU A 66 4.20 -3.50 -4.63
N LEU A 67 3.58 -2.79 -3.68
CA LEU A 67 4.27 -1.78 -2.85
C LEU A 67 5.43 -2.39 -2.07
N GLN A 68 5.24 -3.56 -1.47
CA GLN A 68 6.27 -4.28 -0.73
C GLN A 68 7.42 -4.75 -1.64
N ALA A 69 7.10 -5.23 -2.85
CA ALA A 69 8.09 -5.65 -3.83
C ALA A 69 8.89 -4.47 -4.43
N ALA A 70 8.35 -3.26 -4.35
CA ALA A 70 9.02 -2.03 -4.78
C ALA A 70 10.09 -1.55 -3.79
N LEU A 71 10.18 -2.10 -2.58
CA LEU A 71 11.12 -1.64 -1.55
C LEU A 71 12.60 -1.95 -1.89
N HIS A 72 13.48 -1.02 -1.55
CA HIS A 72 14.93 -1.14 -1.71
C HIS A 72 15.58 -1.74 -0.46
N GLU A 73 16.07 -2.99 -0.56
CA GLU A 73 16.90 -3.63 0.49
C GLU A 73 16.28 -3.57 1.90
N PRO A 74 15.04 -4.05 2.10
CA PRO A 74 14.37 -3.97 3.40
C PRO A 74 15.09 -4.71 4.55
N ALA A 75 16.08 -5.55 4.24
CA ALA A 75 16.90 -6.22 5.24
C ALA A 75 18.05 -5.34 5.80
N THR A 76 18.43 -4.28 5.09
CA THR A 76 19.58 -3.43 5.42
C THR A 76 19.22 -1.95 5.54
N ASP A 77 18.14 -1.50 4.90
CA ASP A 77 17.58 -0.16 5.06
C ASP A 77 16.46 -0.17 6.11
N GLU A 78 16.62 0.65 7.15
CA GLU A 78 15.69 0.73 8.28
C GLU A 78 14.29 1.20 7.86
N ILE A 79 14.18 2.18 6.96
CA ILE A 79 12.89 2.70 6.50
C ILE A 79 12.19 1.65 5.65
N ALA A 80 12.89 1.05 4.69
CA ALA A 80 12.35 -0.02 3.87
C ALA A 80 11.95 -1.23 4.72
N GLY A 81 12.72 -1.58 5.75
CA GLY A 81 12.38 -2.64 6.71
C GLY A 81 11.10 -2.35 7.48
N ASN A 82 10.94 -1.11 7.98
CA ASN A 82 9.73 -0.68 8.68
C ASN A 82 8.50 -0.70 7.76
N LEU A 83 8.63 -0.19 6.53
CA LEU A 83 7.56 -0.24 5.52
C LEU A 83 7.19 -1.68 5.16
N PHE A 84 8.17 -2.55 5.00
CA PHE A 84 7.95 -3.97 4.73
C PHE A 84 7.10 -4.64 5.82
N ALA A 85 7.38 -4.32 7.09
CA ALA A 85 6.62 -4.84 8.23
C ALA A 85 5.18 -4.30 8.28
N LEU A 86 4.98 -3.00 8.03
CA LEU A 86 3.65 -2.41 7.95
C LEU A 86 2.81 -3.03 6.83
N TYR A 87 3.40 -3.27 5.67
CA TYR A 87 2.72 -3.95 4.56
C TYR A 87 2.38 -5.40 4.87
N ALA A 88 3.27 -6.14 5.51
CA ALA A 88 2.98 -7.50 5.96
C ALA A 88 1.80 -7.53 6.94
N PHE A 89 1.77 -6.59 7.89
CA PHE A 89 0.65 -6.42 8.81
C PHE A 89 -0.68 -6.16 8.09
N ILE A 90 -0.72 -5.23 7.13
CA ILE A 90 -1.95 -4.93 6.36
C ILE A 90 -2.43 -6.17 5.58
N VAL A 91 -1.51 -6.92 4.98
CA VAL A 91 -1.85 -8.18 4.29
C VAL A 91 -2.46 -9.18 5.27
N GLU A 92 -1.89 -9.33 6.47
CA GLU A 92 -2.44 -10.21 7.50
C GLU A 92 -3.86 -9.79 7.90
N GLN A 93 -4.10 -8.50 8.15
CA GLN A 93 -5.43 -7.97 8.51
C GLN A 93 -6.47 -8.23 7.42
N LEU A 94 -6.11 -8.02 6.15
CA LEU A 94 -6.96 -8.36 5.00
C LEU A 94 -7.30 -9.86 4.94
N GLN A 95 -6.34 -10.73 5.27
CA GLN A 95 -6.56 -12.17 5.33
C GLN A 95 -7.46 -12.59 6.50
N LEU A 96 -7.30 -11.97 7.67
CA LEU A 96 -8.14 -12.16 8.85
C LEU A 96 -9.58 -11.71 8.56
N PHE A 97 -9.75 -10.52 7.97
CA PHE A 97 -11.06 -9.99 7.59
C PHE A 97 -11.80 -10.94 6.65
N ARG A 98 -11.13 -11.43 5.61
CA ARG A 98 -11.71 -12.41 4.66
C ARG A 98 -12.15 -13.71 5.33
N LYS A 99 -11.51 -14.11 6.43
CA LYS A 99 -11.88 -15.28 7.24
C LYS A 99 -13.00 -14.98 8.24
N ASN A 100 -13.56 -13.76 8.23
CA ASN A 100 -14.50 -13.25 9.23
C ASN A 100 -13.93 -13.32 10.66
N ASP A 101 -12.61 -13.14 10.81
CA ASP A 101 -11.98 -13.12 12.12
C ASP A 101 -12.22 -11.76 12.79
N SER A 102 -12.73 -11.77 14.03
CA SER A 102 -13.07 -10.55 14.76
C SER A 102 -11.85 -9.76 15.24
N SER A 103 -10.65 -10.31 15.11
CA SER A 103 -9.39 -9.59 15.38
C SER A 103 -8.95 -8.69 14.22
N ALA A 104 -9.59 -8.79 13.05
CA ALA A 104 -9.25 -7.96 11.90
C ALA A 104 -9.64 -6.49 12.13
N ASP A 105 -8.70 -5.57 11.92
CA ASP A 105 -8.92 -4.12 12.03
C ASP A 105 -8.55 -3.41 10.72
N LEU A 106 -9.53 -3.32 9.83
CA LEU A 106 -9.37 -2.62 8.55
C LEU A 106 -9.28 -1.10 8.70
N SER A 107 -9.80 -0.54 9.79
CA SER A 107 -9.73 0.91 10.04
C SER A 107 -8.29 1.32 10.30
N VAL A 108 -7.59 0.57 11.15
CA VAL A 108 -6.15 0.78 11.40
C VAL A 108 -5.33 0.62 10.11
N CYS A 109 -5.64 -0.37 9.27
CA CYS A 109 -4.96 -0.51 7.97
C CYS A 109 -5.16 0.71 7.07
N LYS A 110 -6.38 1.26 7.04
CA LYS A 110 -6.70 2.46 6.25
C LYS A 110 -5.93 3.67 6.77
N ASP A 111 -5.89 3.88 8.08
CA ASP A 111 -5.16 5.00 8.70
C ASP A 111 -3.66 4.93 8.40
N ILE A 112 -3.05 3.75 8.53
CA ILE A 112 -1.64 3.53 8.16
C ILE A 112 -1.40 3.92 6.70
N LEU A 113 -2.28 3.51 5.78
CA LEU A 113 -2.11 3.81 4.36
C LEU A 113 -2.30 5.29 4.04
N LEU A 114 -3.21 5.99 4.72
CA LEU A 114 -3.39 7.43 4.59
C LEU A 114 -2.14 8.18 5.06
N ASP A 115 -1.61 7.84 6.24
CA ASP A 115 -0.39 8.44 6.77
C ASP A 115 0.81 8.23 5.83
N LEU A 116 0.94 7.02 5.26
CA LEU A 116 1.98 6.72 4.28
C LEU A 116 1.79 7.46 2.95
N GLN A 117 0.55 7.61 2.47
CA GLN A 117 0.22 8.35 1.26
C GLN A 117 0.53 9.86 1.43
N ASP A 118 0.18 10.42 2.58
CA ASP A 118 0.45 11.82 2.92
C ASP A 118 1.96 12.06 3.03
N ALA A 119 2.67 11.18 3.75
CA ALA A 119 4.13 11.22 3.82
C ALA A 119 4.76 11.13 2.43
N TRP A 120 4.29 10.23 1.57
CA TRP A 120 4.78 10.10 0.20
C TRP A 120 4.56 11.37 -0.62
N SER A 121 3.36 11.95 -0.55
CA SER A 121 2.99 13.16 -1.29
C SER A 121 3.85 14.36 -0.88
N SER A 122 4.33 14.40 0.35
CA SER A 122 5.20 15.47 0.87
C SER A 122 6.62 15.49 0.28
N ILE A 123 7.08 14.40 -0.34
CA ILE A 123 8.45 14.25 -0.85
C ILE A 123 8.66 14.96 -2.20
N GLY A 124 7.57 15.19 -2.96
CA GLY A 124 7.58 15.84 -4.26
C GLY A 124 8.27 15.04 -5.38
N PRO A 125 7.95 15.30 -6.67
CA PRO A 125 8.48 14.52 -7.79
C PRO A 125 9.97 14.77 -8.11
N ASN A 126 10.58 15.81 -7.54
CA ASN A 126 11.98 16.21 -7.77
C ASN A 126 12.93 15.81 -6.62
N GLY A 127 12.52 14.87 -5.75
CA GLY A 127 13.40 14.26 -4.74
C GLY A 127 14.34 13.19 -5.31
N ILE A 128 14.87 13.39 -6.52
CA ILE A 128 15.69 12.47 -7.32
C ILE A 128 16.91 13.19 -7.92
#